data_AF-A0AAV8ZG72-F1
#
_entry.id   AF-A0AAV8ZG72-F1
#
_cell.length_a   1.000
_cell.length_b   1.000
_cell.length_c   1.000
_cell.angle_alpha   90.00
_cell.angle_beta   90.00
_cell.angle_gamma   90.00
#
_symmetry.space_group_name_H-M   'P 1'
#
loop_
_entity.id
_entity.type
_entity.pdbx_description
1 polymer ?
#
loop_
_entity_poly.entity_id
_entity_poly.type
_entity_poly.pdbx_seq_one_letter_code
_entity_poly.pdbx_strand_id
1 'polypeptide(L)'
;MKKPKMNDDDTLENEYVDNVIDSNSGRKVKSLLPIKTKSGVIPQQILEEVKDEEIQIDEDAEEEELSDKEEFSIQDSEFDLSQPISATQLLAARNEILRQKKIHIGTLSSGLLENPEEKIMNLKTLFSIMDEETPEVYLTVRKLVIVSLLEVFKDILPSYEIKHTNNEGVKCDSRKRTEDEIKLSILAIQAMCDLLVAHPYFNFSQNVAQAIVPFLNSHNKKVREIVNISVKTVIKEDKKRRNDFEDITEL
;
A
#
# COMPACT_ATOMS: atom_id res chain seq x y z
N MET A 1 -26.28 68.19 14.74
CA MET A 1 -25.25 67.16 14.51
C MET A 1 -25.45 66.62 13.10
N LYS A 2 -24.45 66.81 12.22
CA LYS A 2 -24.49 66.28 10.84
C LYS A 2 -24.17 64.78 10.89
N LYS A 3 -25.05 63.93 10.38
CA LYS A 3 -24.74 62.52 10.14
C LYS A 3 -23.61 62.43 9.09
N PRO A 4 -22.59 61.58 9.27
CA PRO A 4 -21.54 61.42 8.27
C PRO A 4 -22.15 60.81 7.00
N LYS A 5 -21.69 61.25 5.84
CA LYS A 5 -21.99 60.57 4.57
C LYS A 5 -21.23 59.25 4.58
N MET A 6 -21.96 58.14 4.56
CA MET A 6 -21.38 56.81 4.33
C MET A 6 -20.99 56.69 2.86
N ASN A 7 -19.90 55.97 2.59
CA ASN A 7 -19.46 55.67 1.24
C ASN A 7 -20.38 54.60 0.62
N ASP A 8 -20.51 54.59 -0.71
CA ASP A 8 -21.36 53.63 -1.43
C ASP A 8 -20.91 52.17 -1.20
N ASP A 9 -19.63 51.95 -0.85
CA ASP A 9 -19.03 50.64 -0.57
C ASP A 9 -19.52 50.04 0.77
N ASP A 10 -19.61 50.86 1.82
CA ASP A 10 -20.16 50.44 3.13
C ASP A 10 -21.66 50.13 3.04
N THR A 11 -22.34 50.71 2.05
CA THR A 11 -23.78 50.48 1.83
C THR A 11 -24.00 49.11 1.18
N LEU A 12 -23.15 48.74 0.22
CA LEU A 12 -23.15 47.43 -0.44
C LEU A 12 -22.76 46.29 0.52
N GLU A 13 -21.80 46.53 1.41
CA GLU A 13 -21.38 45.54 2.39
C GLU A 13 -22.49 45.25 3.42
N ASN A 14 -23.17 46.30 3.92
CA ASN A 14 -24.30 46.13 4.82
C ASN A 14 -25.52 45.47 4.14
N GLU A 15 -25.79 45.80 2.88
CA GLU A 15 -26.85 45.13 2.09
C GLU A 15 -26.52 43.65 1.83
N TYR A 16 -25.23 43.30 1.71
CA TYR A 16 -24.79 41.89 1.61
C TYR A 16 -24.93 41.15 2.95
N VAL A 17 -24.58 41.79 4.07
CA VAL A 17 -24.70 41.21 5.41
C VAL A 17 -26.17 40.99 5.80
N ASP A 18 -27.05 41.94 5.51
CA ASP A 18 -28.49 41.81 5.79
C ASP A 18 -29.14 40.69 4.96
N ASN A 19 -28.74 40.51 3.69
CA ASN A 19 -29.18 39.39 2.86
C ASN A 19 -28.68 38.02 3.34
N VAL A 20 -27.55 37.96 4.06
CA VAL A 20 -27.04 36.72 4.67
C VAL A 20 -27.80 36.39 5.97
N ILE A 21 -28.30 37.40 6.69
CA ILE A 21 -28.98 37.22 7.98
C ILE A 21 -30.48 36.87 7.81
N ASP A 22 -31.14 37.27 6.71
CA ASP A 22 -32.55 36.93 6.45
C ASP A 22 -32.80 35.49 5.95
N SER A 23 -31.76 34.63 5.99
CA SER A 23 -31.86 33.20 5.67
C SER A 23 -32.40 32.34 6.83
N ASN A 24 -33.16 32.92 7.77
CA ASN A 24 -33.83 32.18 8.84
C ASN A 24 -35.10 31.43 8.36
N SER A 25 -35.07 30.98 7.10
CA SER A 25 -36.07 30.12 6.47
C SER A 25 -35.38 28.88 5.89
N GLY A 26 -34.80 28.04 6.77
CA GLY A 26 -34.60 26.60 6.61
C GLY A 26 -34.03 26.00 5.30
N ARG A 27 -33.57 26.77 4.32
CA ARG A 27 -33.13 26.29 3.00
C ARG A 27 -31.76 26.87 2.70
N LYS A 28 -30.71 26.04 2.81
CA LYS A 28 -29.37 26.40 2.37
C LYS A 28 -29.31 26.31 0.84
N VAL A 29 -29.18 27.46 0.17
CA VAL A 29 -29.00 27.53 -1.30
C VAL A 29 -27.50 27.59 -1.59
N LYS A 30 -26.98 26.67 -2.41
CA LYS A 30 -25.57 26.67 -2.82
C LYS A 30 -25.43 27.29 -4.20
N SER A 31 -24.65 28.36 -4.31
CA SER A 31 -24.36 29.02 -5.58
C SER A 31 -23.22 28.31 -6.31
N LEU A 32 -23.44 27.95 -7.58
CA LEU A 32 -22.49 27.29 -8.47
C LEU A 32 -21.78 28.29 -9.38
N LEU A 33 -20.66 27.85 -9.95
CA LEU A 33 -19.86 28.64 -10.87
C LEU A 33 -20.68 29.04 -12.11
N PRO A 34 -20.61 30.30 -12.55
CA PRO A 34 -21.37 30.74 -13.71
C PRO A 34 -20.90 30.07 -15.02
N ILE A 35 -21.85 29.72 -15.88
CA ILE A 35 -21.57 29.13 -17.19
C ILE A 35 -21.43 30.23 -18.24
N LYS A 36 -20.31 30.25 -18.97
CA LYS A 36 -20.08 31.19 -20.06
C LYS A 36 -20.65 30.64 -21.37
N THR A 37 -21.68 31.30 -21.87
CA THR A 37 -22.28 31.04 -23.19
C THR A 37 -21.88 32.13 -24.18
N LYS A 38 -22.20 31.95 -25.47
CA LYS A 38 -21.93 32.96 -26.51
C LYS A 38 -22.66 34.29 -26.27
N SER A 39 -23.70 34.30 -25.42
CA SER A 39 -24.53 35.47 -25.12
C SER A 39 -24.30 36.04 -23.72
N GLY A 40 -23.34 35.51 -22.95
CA GLY A 40 -23.03 36.01 -21.61
C GLY A 40 -22.82 34.91 -20.57
N VAL A 41 -22.74 35.32 -19.30
CA VAL A 41 -22.41 34.47 -18.16
C VAL A 41 -23.68 34.24 -17.32
N ILE A 42 -24.07 32.98 -17.12
CA ILE A 42 -25.31 32.60 -16.42
C ILE A 42 -24.96 32.01 -15.04
N PRO A 43 -25.37 32.64 -13.92
CA PRO A 43 -25.17 32.09 -12.58
C PRO A 43 -26.09 30.89 -12.32
N GLN A 44 -25.65 29.93 -11.50
CA GLN A 44 -26.38 28.70 -11.19
C GLN A 44 -26.57 28.53 -9.68
N GLN A 45 -27.69 27.94 -9.24
CA GLN A 45 -27.99 27.66 -7.82
C GLN A 45 -28.74 26.32 -7.67
N ILE A 46 -28.49 25.56 -6.60
CA ILE A 46 -29.18 24.30 -6.24
C ILE A 46 -29.61 24.34 -4.75
N LEU A 47 -30.75 23.71 -4.43
CA LEU A 47 -31.29 23.54 -3.08
C LEU A 47 -30.84 22.20 -2.47
N GLU A 48 -30.27 22.21 -1.26
CA GLU A 48 -29.89 21.00 -0.49
C GLU A 48 -31.00 20.64 0.51
N GLU A 49 -31.49 19.39 0.50
CA GLU A 49 -32.40 18.83 1.52
C GLU A 49 -31.63 17.93 2.49
N VAL A 50 -31.87 18.07 3.79
CA VAL A 50 -31.25 17.28 4.87
C VAL A 50 -32.17 16.09 5.21
N LYS A 51 -31.65 14.87 5.22
CA LYS A 51 -32.30 13.69 5.82
C LYS A 51 -31.45 13.18 6.98
N ASP A 52 -32.04 13.12 8.15
CA ASP A 52 -31.50 12.48 9.35
C ASP A 52 -31.89 10.99 9.31
N GLU A 53 -30.92 10.07 9.45
CA GLU A 53 -31.19 8.63 9.62
C GLU A 53 -30.59 8.16 10.96
N GLU A 54 -31.48 7.68 11.85
CA GLU A 54 -31.17 7.01 13.11
C GLU A 54 -30.72 5.56 12.85
N ILE A 55 -29.64 5.12 13.52
CA ILE A 55 -29.16 3.73 13.45
C ILE A 55 -29.79 2.92 14.60
N GLN A 56 -30.54 1.87 14.25
CA GLN A 56 -30.98 0.82 15.17
C GLN A 56 -29.89 -0.26 15.27
N ILE A 57 -29.58 -0.68 16.50
CA ILE A 57 -28.68 -1.81 16.80
C ILE A 57 -29.56 -2.92 17.38
N ASP A 58 -29.67 -4.04 16.66
CA ASP A 58 -30.21 -5.29 17.20
C ASP A 58 -29.05 -6.14 17.73
N GLU A 59 -29.18 -6.52 19.01
CA GLU A 59 -28.37 -7.53 19.71
C GLU A 59 -29.10 -8.88 19.66
N ASP A 60 -28.39 -9.96 19.26
CA ASP A 60 -28.34 -11.27 19.94
C ASP A 60 -27.51 -12.28 19.09
N ALA A 61 -26.39 -12.76 19.63
CA ALA A 61 -26.13 -14.13 20.15
C ALA A 61 -25.88 -15.17 19.02
N GLU A 62 -24.83 -16.01 19.00
CA GLU A 62 -24.27 -16.87 20.04
C GLU A 62 -22.77 -17.17 19.81
N GLU A 63 -22.14 -17.66 20.87
CA GLU A 63 -20.73 -18.01 21.05
C GLU A 63 -20.24 -19.17 20.14
N GLU A 64 -19.07 -19.05 19.50
CA GLU A 64 -18.17 -20.19 19.26
C GLU A 64 -16.71 -19.74 18.94
N GLU A 65 -15.81 -20.17 19.83
CA GLU A 65 -14.34 -20.29 19.78
C GLU A 65 -13.42 -19.06 19.54
N LEU A 66 -12.66 -18.78 20.60
CA LEU A 66 -11.66 -17.75 20.80
C LEU A 66 -10.37 -18.08 20.02
N SER A 67 -10.19 -17.44 18.87
CA SER A 67 -8.89 -17.20 18.25
C SER A 67 -8.93 -15.79 17.68
N ASP A 68 -8.21 -14.87 18.31
CA ASP A 68 -8.14 -13.44 17.99
C ASP A 68 -7.93 -13.18 16.49
N LYS A 69 -9.03 -13.14 15.74
CA LYS A 69 -9.12 -12.50 14.45
C LYS A 69 -9.63 -11.12 14.74
N GLU A 70 -8.72 -10.18 14.97
CA GLU A 70 -9.02 -8.80 14.62
C GLU A 70 -9.36 -8.81 13.14
N GLU A 71 -10.65 -8.90 12.84
CA GLU A 71 -11.18 -8.81 11.49
C GLU A 71 -10.86 -7.40 11.02
N PHE A 72 -9.76 -7.26 10.29
CA PHE A 72 -9.38 -6.02 9.63
C PHE A 72 -10.39 -5.77 8.50
N SER A 73 -11.57 -5.29 8.89
CA SER A 73 -12.64 -4.89 7.99
C SER A 73 -12.16 -3.62 7.28
N ILE A 74 -11.72 -3.81 6.05
CA ILE A 74 -11.56 -2.68 5.13
C ILE A 74 -12.98 -2.19 4.88
N GLN A 75 -13.35 -1.08 5.49
CA GLN A 75 -14.48 -0.30 5.02
C GLN A 75 -14.10 0.13 3.60
N ASP A 76 -14.60 -0.59 2.60
CA ASP A 76 -14.61 -0.09 1.24
C ASP A 76 -15.45 1.18 1.30
N SER A 77 -14.79 2.33 1.37
CA SER A 77 -15.43 3.62 1.16
C SER A 77 -15.82 3.67 -0.31
N GLU A 78 -16.92 3.00 -0.65
CA GLU A 78 -17.53 3.07 -1.95
C GLU A 78 -17.95 4.52 -2.14
N PHE A 79 -17.17 5.24 -2.96
CA PHE A 79 -17.41 6.66 -3.19
C PHE A 79 -18.73 6.81 -3.91
N ASP A 80 -19.69 7.49 -3.27
CA ASP A 80 -20.90 7.93 -3.96
C ASP A 80 -20.53 8.93 -5.07
N LEU A 81 -20.55 8.43 -6.31
CA LEU A 81 -20.29 9.19 -7.54
C LEU A 81 -21.29 10.32 -7.78
N SER A 82 -22.36 10.43 -6.97
CA SER A 82 -23.34 11.50 -7.06
C SER A 82 -22.79 12.87 -6.64
N GLN A 83 -21.73 12.89 -5.81
CA GLN A 83 -21.11 14.11 -5.29
C GLN A 83 -19.82 14.44 -6.05
N PRO A 84 -19.56 15.71 -6.42
CA PRO A 84 -18.30 16.10 -7.05
C PRO A 84 -17.15 15.99 -6.03
N ILE A 85 -16.30 14.98 -6.20
CA ILE A 85 -15.13 14.74 -5.33
C ILE A 85 -14.03 15.76 -5.65
N SER A 86 -13.54 16.45 -4.62
CA SER A 86 -12.37 17.32 -4.74
C SER A 86 -11.08 16.49 -4.93
N ALA A 87 -10.12 17.00 -5.70
CA ALA A 87 -8.81 16.35 -5.89
C ALA A 87 -8.07 16.08 -4.56
N THR A 88 -8.27 16.96 -3.57
CA THR A 88 -7.73 16.76 -2.21
C THR A 88 -8.37 15.58 -1.49
N GLN A 89 -9.67 15.37 -1.68
CA GLN A 89 -10.43 14.30 -1.05
C GLN A 89 -10.10 12.94 -1.66
N LEU A 90 -9.92 12.87 -2.99
CA LEU A 90 -9.46 11.66 -3.68
C LEU A 90 -8.08 11.23 -3.16
N LEU A 91 -7.13 12.17 -3.08
CA LEU A 91 -5.81 11.88 -2.55
C LEU A 91 -5.85 11.44 -1.08
N ALA A 92 -6.70 12.07 -0.26
CA ALA A 92 -6.88 11.71 1.14
C ALA A 92 -7.40 10.27 1.28
N ALA A 93 -8.42 9.87 0.50
CA ALA A 93 -8.96 8.52 0.56
C ALA A 93 -7.95 7.47 0.09
N ARG A 94 -7.22 7.72 -1.01
CA ARG A 94 -6.12 6.86 -1.44
C ARG A 94 -5.09 6.64 -0.31
N ASN A 95 -4.71 7.72 0.37
CA ASN A 95 -3.74 7.64 1.47
C ASN A 95 -4.30 6.90 2.68
N GLU A 96 -5.59 7.03 2.95
CA GLU A 96 -6.25 6.29 4.03
C GLU A 96 -6.24 4.79 3.74
N ILE A 97 -6.59 4.36 2.52
CA ILE A 97 -6.48 2.95 2.10
C ILE A 97 -5.05 2.44 2.30
N LEU A 98 -4.04 3.21 1.86
CA LEU A 98 -2.63 2.84 2.05
C LEU A 98 -2.24 2.75 3.53
N ARG A 99 -2.75 3.65 4.37
CA ARG A 99 -2.52 3.63 5.81
C ARG A 99 -3.11 2.38 6.44
N GLN A 100 -4.35 2.04 6.09
CA GLN A 100 -5.01 0.84 6.57
C GLN A 100 -4.24 -0.41 6.16
N LYS A 101 -3.85 -0.52 4.88
CA LYS A 101 -3.02 -1.65 4.41
C LYS A 101 -1.68 -1.74 5.13
N LYS A 102 -1.01 -0.63 5.41
CA LYS A 102 0.25 -0.62 6.17
C LYS A 102 0.07 -1.16 7.59
N ILE A 103 -0.99 -0.71 8.28
CA ILE A 103 -1.31 -1.18 9.63
C ILE A 103 -1.55 -2.69 9.59
N HIS A 104 -2.41 -3.16 8.68
CA HIS A 104 -2.73 -4.57 8.55
C HIS A 104 -1.48 -5.44 8.25
N ILE A 105 -0.66 -5.04 7.28
CA ILE A 105 0.60 -5.74 6.95
C ILE A 105 1.54 -5.76 8.17
N GLY A 106 1.63 -4.65 8.91
CA GLY A 106 2.43 -4.54 10.12
C GLY A 106 1.97 -5.46 11.23
N THR A 107 0.66 -5.50 11.50
CA THR A 107 0.06 -6.40 12.51
C THR A 107 0.31 -7.87 12.17
N LEU A 108 0.08 -8.27 10.91
CA LEU A 108 0.33 -9.65 10.45
C LEU A 108 1.82 -10.03 10.61
N SER A 109 2.71 -9.12 10.22
CA SER A 109 4.16 -9.33 10.26
C SER A 109 4.70 -9.36 11.69
N SER A 110 4.21 -8.49 12.57
CA SER A 110 4.56 -8.48 14.00
C SER A 110 4.09 -9.78 14.67
N GLY A 111 2.89 -10.25 14.35
CA GLY A 111 2.40 -11.53 14.85
C GLY A 111 3.27 -12.72 14.40
N LEU A 112 3.72 -12.72 13.13
CA LEU A 112 4.62 -13.76 12.62
C LEU A 112 5.97 -13.80 13.35
N LEU A 113 6.54 -12.64 13.67
CA LEU A 113 7.81 -12.55 14.39
C LEU A 113 7.67 -12.91 15.88
N GLU A 114 6.50 -12.67 16.46
CA GLU A 114 6.24 -13.02 17.86
C GLU A 114 6.16 -14.53 18.08
N ASN A 115 5.33 -15.23 17.29
CA ASN A 115 5.12 -16.67 17.39
C ASN A 115 4.89 -17.28 15.99
N PRO A 116 5.96 -17.65 15.27
CA PRO A 116 5.85 -18.12 13.89
C PRO A 116 5.09 -19.45 13.77
N GLU A 117 5.10 -20.31 14.80
CA GLU A 117 4.45 -21.63 14.77
C GLU A 117 2.92 -21.53 14.79
N GLU A 118 2.36 -20.67 15.66
CA GLU A 118 0.90 -20.49 15.77
C GLU A 118 0.36 -19.55 14.68
N LYS A 119 1.13 -18.51 14.32
CA LYS A 119 0.66 -17.44 13.42
C LYS A 119 1.09 -17.62 11.97
N ILE A 120 1.57 -18.80 11.57
CA ILE A 120 2.09 -19.06 10.21
C ILE A 120 1.07 -18.76 9.08
N MET A 121 -0.23 -18.88 9.38
CA MET A 121 -1.31 -18.56 8.43
C MET A 121 -1.35 -17.10 8.00
N ASN A 122 -0.74 -16.19 8.77
CA ASN A 122 -0.60 -14.78 8.39
C ASN A 122 0.20 -14.60 7.09
N LEU A 123 1.10 -15.53 6.75
CA LEU A 123 1.79 -15.51 5.46
C LEU A 123 0.79 -15.65 4.30
N LYS A 124 -0.21 -16.53 4.44
CA LYS A 124 -1.26 -16.70 3.43
C LYS A 124 -2.08 -15.43 3.27
N THR A 125 -2.42 -14.77 4.38
CA THR A 125 -3.14 -13.47 4.37
C THR A 125 -2.31 -12.37 3.70
N LEU A 126 -1.01 -12.28 4.00
CA LEU A 126 -0.09 -11.34 3.33
C LEU A 126 -0.03 -11.57 1.82
N PHE A 127 -0.01 -12.83 1.37
CA PHE A 127 -0.09 -13.15 -0.06
C PHE A 127 -1.44 -12.73 -0.67
N SER A 128 -2.55 -12.95 0.03
CA SER A 128 -3.86 -12.46 -0.43
C SER A 128 -3.88 -10.93 -0.58
N ILE A 129 -3.27 -10.17 0.33
CA ILE A 129 -3.14 -8.70 0.22
C ILE A 129 -2.31 -8.30 -1.00
N MET A 130 -1.31 -9.10 -1.38
CA MET A 130 -0.50 -8.86 -2.58
C MET A 130 -1.28 -9.07 -3.88
N ASP A 131 -2.23 -10.01 -3.88
CA ASP A 131 -3.08 -10.34 -5.02
C ASP A 131 -4.24 -9.36 -5.21
N GLU A 132 -4.54 -8.52 -4.23
CA GLU A 132 -5.58 -7.48 -4.34
C GLU A 132 -5.32 -6.53 -5.52
N GLU A 133 -6.38 -6.26 -6.29
CA GLU A 133 -6.32 -5.50 -7.55
C GLU A 133 -6.93 -4.10 -7.44
N THR A 134 -6.84 -3.45 -6.27
CA THR A 134 -7.29 -2.06 -6.10
C THR A 134 -6.44 -1.13 -6.98
N PRO A 135 -6.96 -0.58 -8.11
CA PRO A 135 -6.13 0.03 -9.15
C PRO A 135 -5.33 1.24 -8.66
N GLU A 136 -5.84 1.92 -7.62
CA GLU A 136 -5.20 3.08 -7.05
C GLU A 136 -3.92 2.72 -6.27
N VAL A 137 -3.91 1.60 -5.55
CA VAL A 137 -2.89 1.33 -4.53
C VAL A 137 -2.11 0.02 -4.73
N TYR A 138 -2.56 -0.89 -5.60
CA TYR A 138 -2.01 -2.25 -5.75
C TYR A 138 -0.47 -2.29 -5.89
N LEU A 139 0.13 -1.43 -6.73
CA LEU A 139 1.59 -1.38 -6.90
C LEU A 139 2.32 -1.03 -5.61
N THR A 140 1.74 -0.14 -4.80
CA THR A 140 2.35 0.29 -3.53
C THR A 140 2.20 -0.80 -2.48
N VAL A 141 1.01 -1.39 -2.40
CA VAL A 141 0.73 -2.51 -1.49
C VAL A 141 1.64 -3.70 -1.79
N ARG A 142 1.79 -4.11 -3.06
CA ARG A 142 2.71 -5.19 -3.46
C ARG A 142 4.15 -4.91 -3.04
N LYS A 143 4.64 -3.68 -3.21
CA LYS A 143 6.00 -3.31 -2.75
C LYS A 143 6.14 -3.42 -1.23
N LEU A 144 5.14 -2.96 -0.48
CA LEU A 144 5.14 -3.04 0.98
C LEU A 144 5.15 -4.49 1.46
N VAL A 145 4.30 -5.34 0.88
CA VAL A 145 4.24 -6.76 1.22
C VAL A 145 5.57 -7.46 0.91
N ILE A 146 6.15 -7.25 -0.27
CA ILE A 146 7.45 -7.85 -0.64
C ILE A 146 8.55 -7.49 0.37
N VAL A 147 8.65 -6.21 0.73
CA VAL A 147 9.67 -5.76 1.70
C VAL A 147 9.40 -6.32 3.10
N SER A 148 8.13 -6.37 3.52
CA SER A 148 7.77 -6.92 4.83
C SER A 148 8.06 -8.42 4.92
N LEU A 149 7.67 -9.18 3.90
CA LEU A 149 7.95 -10.61 3.80
C LEU A 149 9.45 -10.91 3.77
N LEU A 150 10.25 -10.08 3.08
CA LEU A 150 11.70 -10.23 3.07
C LEU A 150 12.29 -10.15 4.48
N GLU A 151 11.90 -9.13 5.25
CA GLU A 151 12.41 -8.96 6.61
C GLU A 151 11.93 -10.07 7.54
N VAL A 152 10.66 -10.48 7.44
CA VAL A 152 10.12 -11.63 8.19
C VAL A 152 10.88 -12.91 7.84
N PHE A 153 11.13 -13.18 6.55
CA PHE A 153 11.90 -14.36 6.13
C PHE A 153 13.34 -14.35 6.62
N LYS A 154 13.97 -13.20 6.77
CA LYS A 154 15.32 -13.14 7.36
C LYS A 154 15.35 -13.60 8.82
N ASP A 155 14.24 -13.50 9.54
CA ASP A 155 14.17 -13.89 10.95
C ASP A 155 13.68 -15.34 11.14
N ILE A 156 12.63 -15.74 10.41
CA ILE A 156 11.99 -17.05 10.61
C ILE A 156 12.68 -18.22 9.89
N LEU A 157 13.54 -17.94 8.90
CA LEU A 157 14.12 -19.02 8.10
C LEU A 157 15.19 -19.79 8.89
N PRO A 158 15.09 -21.13 8.95
CA PRO A 158 16.12 -21.94 9.59
C PRO A 158 17.42 -21.92 8.78
N SER A 159 18.55 -21.97 9.48
CA SER A 159 19.88 -22.06 8.87
C SER A 159 20.24 -23.47 8.36
N TYR A 160 19.32 -24.43 8.43
CA TYR A 160 19.54 -25.82 8.02
C TYR A 160 18.59 -26.24 6.89
N GLU A 161 19.02 -27.26 6.15
CA GLU A 161 18.35 -27.76 4.95
C GLU A 161 17.25 -28.78 5.33
N ILE A 162 15.98 -28.44 5.10
CA ILE A 162 14.84 -29.36 5.11
C ILE A 162 14.81 -30.16 3.77
N LYS A 163 14.16 -31.32 3.69
CA LYS A 163 14.14 -32.12 2.43
C LYS A 163 13.44 -31.39 1.28
N HIS A 164 14.03 -31.43 0.08
CA HIS A 164 13.54 -30.74 -1.12
C HIS A 164 12.50 -31.53 -1.92
N THR A 165 11.62 -30.79 -2.60
CA THR A 165 10.90 -31.24 -3.79
C THR A 165 11.44 -30.49 -5.01
N ASN A 166 11.77 -31.22 -6.08
CA ASN A 166 12.28 -30.61 -7.31
C ASN A 166 11.18 -29.77 -7.97
N ASN A 167 11.50 -28.52 -8.34
CA ASN A 167 10.63 -27.66 -9.13
C ASN A 167 11.26 -27.39 -10.50
N GLU A 168 10.45 -27.50 -11.55
CA GLU A 168 10.84 -27.31 -12.94
C GLU A 168 11.16 -25.83 -13.25
N GLY A 169 12.05 -25.61 -14.22
CA GLY A 169 12.62 -24.30 -14.52
C GLY A 169 11.61 -23.19 -14.82
N VAL A 170 11.91 -21.98 -14.36
CA VAL A 170 11.09 -20.78 -14.56
C VAL A 170 11.25 -20.27 -16.00
N LYS A 171 10.15 -20.23 -16.76
CA LYS A 171 10.14 -19.62 -18.10
C LYS A 171 10.22 -18.10 -17.98
N CYS A 172 11.22 -17.50 -18.64
CA CYS A 172 11.32 -16.05 -18.77
C CYS A 172 10.33 -15.55 -19.82
N ASP A 173 9.37 -14.74 -19.38
CA ASP A 173 8.41 -14.08 -20.24
C ASP A 173 9.03 -12.82 -20.89
N SER A 174 8.86 -12.69 -22.21
CA SER A 174 9.47 -11.63 -23.04
C SER A 174 8.52 -10.47 -23.36
N ARG A 175 7.33 -10.42 -22.74
CA ARG A 175 6.36 -9.33 -22.93
C ARG A 175 6.92 -7.98 -22.49
N LYS A 176 6.52 -6.91 -23.18
CA LYS A 176 6.79 -5.53 -22.77
C LYS A 176 5.98 -5.22 -21.51
N ARG A 177 6.65 -4.84 -20.44
CA ARG A 177 6.05 -4.49 -19.15
C ARG A 177 5.97 -2.97 -18.98
N THR A 178 5.04 -2.52 -18.15
CA THR A 178 4.94 -1.11 -17.77
C THR A 178 6.14 -0.68 -16.93
N GLU A 179 6.42 0.62 -16.86
CA GLU A 179 7.54 1.13 -16.07
C GLU A 179 7.41 0.75 -14.58
N ASP A 180 6.19 0.74 -14.06
CA ASP A 180 5.94 0.42 -12.66
C ASP A 180 6.08 -1.08 -12.36
N GLU A 181 5.68 -1.95 -13.29
CA GLU A 181 5.98 -3.39 -13.22
C GLU A 181 7.49 -3.65 -13.28
N ILE A 182 8.24 -2.87 -14.07
CA ILE A 182 9.70 -2.96 -14.11
C ILE A 182 10.27 -2.58 -12.75
N LYS A 183 9.83 -1.48 -12.14
CA LYS A 183 10.26 -1.08 -10.79
C LYS A 183 9.95 -2.15 -9.75
N LEU A 184 8.76 -2.75 -9.80
CA LEU A 184 8.36 -3.85 -8.92
C LEU A 184 9.26 -5.08 -9.11
N SER A 185 9.59 -5.42 -10.37
CA SER A 185 10.47 -6.55 -10.67
C SER A 185 11.90 -6.34 -10.17
N ILE A 186 12.42 -5.11 -10.23
CA ILE A 186 13.74 -4.77 -9.67
C ILE A 186 13.73 -4.96 -8.15
N LEU A 187 12.66 -4.52 -7.47
CA LEU A 187 12.51 -4.72 -6.02
C LEU A 187 12.45 -6.20 -5.65
N ALA A 188 11.73 -7.02 -6.42
CA ALA A 188 11.67 -8.46 -6.18
C ALA A 188 13.04 -9.14 -6.37
N ILE A 189 13.79 -8.77 -7.40
CA ILE A 189 15.16 -9.26 -7.62
C ILE A 189 16.08 -8.84 -6.46
N GLN A 190 15.97 -7.59 -6.02
CA GLN A 190 16.72 -7.08 -4.86
C GLN A 190 16.40 -7.90 -3.61
N ALA A 191 15.12 -8.15 -3.33
CA ALA A 191 14.70 -8.95 -2.18
C ALA A 191 15.24 -10.38 -2.23
N MET A 192 15.17 -11.05 -3.38
CA MET A 192 15.77 -12.37 -3.57
C MET A 192 17.28 -12.37 -3.34
N CYS A 193 17.98 -11.34 -3.83
CA CYS A 193 19.42 -11.17 -3.64
C CYS A 193 19.79 -10.94 -2.16
N ASP A 194 19.03 -10.11 -1.45
CA ASP A 194 19.25 -9.79 -0.04
C ASP A 194 18.96 -11.00 0.86
N LEU A 195 17.93 -11.79 0.51
CA LEU A 195 17.62 -13.04 1.19
C LEU A 195 18.75 -14.06 1.07
N LEU A 196 19.30 -14.22 -0.14
CA LEU A 196 20.40 -15.16 -0.39
C LEU A 196 21.71 -14.74 0.31
N VAL A 197 21.95 -13.43 0.44
CA VAL A 197 23.10 -12.91 1.20
C VAL A 197 22.93 -13.15 2.70
N ALA A 198 21.73 -12.93 3.23
CA ALA A 198 21.42 -13.17 4.64
C ALA A 198 21.49 -14.67 4.99
N HIS A 199 20.91 -15.50 4.13
CA HIS A 199 20.80 -16.95 4.33
C HIS A 199 21.30 -17.70 3.10
N PRO A 200 22.61 -18.00 2.99
CA PRO A 200 23.15 -18.69 1.81
C PRO A 200 22.79 -20.18 1.73
N TYR A 201 22.46 -20.81 2.87
CA TYR A 201 22.31 -22.28 2.99
C TYR A 201 20.90 -22.74 3.34
N PHE A 202 19.91 -21.85 3.32
CA PHE A 202 18.51 -22.26 3.52
C PHE A 202 18.01 -23.10 2.33
N ASN A 203 16.92 -23.82 2.57
CA ASN A 203 16.28 -24.73 1.62
C ASN A 203 16.22 -24.27 0.16
N PHE A 204 15.67 -23.08 -0.08
CA PHE A 204 15.41 -22.62 -1.44
C PHE A 204 16.58 -21.78 -2.01
N SER A 205 17.75 -21.76 -1.35
CA SER A 205 18.93 -21.01 -1.80
C SER A 205 19.31 -21.35 -3.24
N GLN A 206 19.33 -22.64 -3.61
CA GLN A 206 19.61 -23.08 -4.98
C GLN A 206 18.53 -22.61 -5.97
N ASN A 207 17.25 -22.67 -5.60
CA ASN A 207 16.16 -22.20 -6.45
C ASN A 207 16.26 -20.69 -6.68
N VAL A 208 16.52 -19.92 -5.62
CA VAL A 208 16.72 -18.48 -5.70
C VAL A 208 17.94 -18.16 -6.57
N ALA A 209 19.07 -18.85 -6.34
CA ALA A 209 20.28 -18.68 -7.15
C ALA A 209 20.01 -18.97 -8.64
N GLN A 210 19.35 -20.08 -8.97
CA GLN A 210 18.97 -20.43 -10.34
C GLN A 210 18.03 -19.39 -10.97
N ALA A 211 17.14 -18.79 -10.19
CA ALA A 211 16.25 -17.73 -10.66
C ALA A 211 16.99 -16.41 -10.92
N ILE A 212 17.96 -16.02 -10.08
CA ILE A 212 18.65 -14.71 -10.21
C ILE A 212 19.83 -14.74 -11.17
N VAL A 213 20.54 -15.86 -11.32
CA VAL A 213 21.76 -15.97 -12.15
C VAL A 213 21.56 -15.51 -13.61
N PRO A 214 20.45 -15.85 -14.30
CA PRO A 214 20.19 -15.36 -15.66
C PRO A 214 20.20 -13.81 -15.77
N PHE A 215 19.86 -13.10 -14.69
CA PHE A 215 19.80 -11.65 -14.67
C PHE A 215 21.18 -10.97 -14.62
N LEU A 216 22.27 -11.70 -14.42
CA LEU A 216 23.64 -11.20 -14.59
C LEU A 216 23.90 -10.64 -15.99
N ASN A 217 23.21 -11.17 -17.01
CA ASN A 217 23.25 -10.70 -18.39
C ASN A 217 21.96 -9.98 -18.83
N SER A 218 21.20 -9.43 -17.89
CA SER A 218 19.99 -8.67 -18.22
C SER A 218 20.32 -7.37 -18.95
N HIS A 219 19.41 -6.84 -19.77
CA HIS A 219 19.61 -5.55 -20.46
C HIS A 219 19.66 -4.35 -19.49
N ASN A 220 18.98 -4.46 -18.35
CA ASN A 220 18.93 -3.41 -17.35
C ASN A 220 20.21 -3.38 -16.50
N LYS A 221 20.98 -2.29 -16.63
CA LYS A 221 22.24 -2.11 -15.88
C LYS A 221 22.07 -2.24 -14.37
N LYS A 222 20.98 -1.69 -13.81
CA LYS A 222 20.72 -1.73 -12.36
C LYS A 222 20.55 -3.16 -11.86
N VAL A 223 19.78 -3.97 -12.61
CA VAL A 223 19.56 -5.38 -12.29
C VAL A 223 20.87 -6.15 -12.34
N ARG A 224 21.68 -5.97 -13.38
CA ARG A 224 23.01 -6.61 -13.47
C ARG A 224 23.89 -6.26 -12.27
N GLU A 225 23.90 -4.99 -11.86
CA GLU A 225 24.71 -4.51 -10.76
C GLU A 225 24.30 -5.13 -9.42
N ILE A 226 23.00 -5.12 -9.11
CA ILE A 226 22.42 -5.74 -7.92
C ILE A 226 22.82 -7.21 -7.81
N VAL A 227 22.55 -7.99 -8.86
CA VAL A 227 22.81 -9.44 -8.85
C VAL A 227 24.31 -9.73 -8.78
N ASN A 228 25.14 -8.95 -9.48
CA ASN A 228 26.60 -9.12 -9.46
C ASN A 228 27.18 -8.83 -8.07
N ILE A 229 26.69 -7.80 -7.38
CA ILE A 229 27.08 -7.50 -6.00
C ILE A 229 26.69 -8.67 -5.08
N SER A 230 25.44 -9.10 -5.10
CA SER A 230 24.93 -10.18 -4.25
C SER A 230 25.71 -11.49 -4.45
N VAL A 231 25.86 -11.94 -5.70
CA VAL A 231 26.59 -13.18 -6.04
C VAL A 231 28.06 -13.09 -5.59
N LYS A 232 28.72 -11.95 -5.80
CA LYS A 232 30.09 -11.74 -5.31
C LYS A 232 30.18 -11.82 -3.79
N THR A 233 29.23 -11.24 -3.08
CA THR A 233 29.20 -11.26 -1.61
C THR A 233 29.03 -12.69 -1.11
N VAL A 234 28.07 -13.45 -1.66
CA VAL A 234 27.84 -14.85 -1.27
C VAL A 234 29.10 -15.72 -1.48
N ILE A 235 29.76 -15.59 -2.63
CA ILE A 235 30.99 -16.35 -2.93
C ILE A 235 32.15 -15.97 -1.98
N LYS A 236 32.29 -14.69 -1.64
CA LYS A 236 33.33 -14.23 -0.71
C LYS A 236 33.10 -14.77 0.69
N GLU A 237 31.87 -14.70 1.19
CA GLU A 237 31.50 -15.21 2.51
C GLU A 237 31.66 -16.73 2.59
N ASP A 238 31.31 -17.48 1.53
CA ASP A 238 31.54 -18.94 1.47
C ASP A 238 33.04 -19.29 1.55
N LYS A 239 33.88 -18.58 0.80
CA LYS A 239 35.34 -18.78 0.85
C LYS A 239 35.90 -18.48 2.24
N LYS A 240 35.45 -17.40 2.88
CA LYS A 240 35.89 -17.02 4.23
C LYS A 240 35.54 -18.12 5.23
N ARG A 241 34.29 -18.58 5.24
CA ARG A 241 33.85 -19.64 6.17
C ARG A 241 34.58 -20.95 5.95
N ARG A 242 34.90 -21.32 4.71
CA ARG A 242 35.69 -22.52 4.40
C ARG A 242 37.08 -22.43 5.04
N ASN A 243 37.75 -21.29 4.88
CA ASN A 243 39.06 -21.07 5.47
C ASN A 243 38.98 -21.11 7.01
N ASP A 244 38.00 -20.44 7.61
CA ASP A 244 37.80 -20.45 9.06
C ASP A 244 37.57 -21.88 9.60
N PHE A 245 36.92 -22.74 8.81
CA PHE A 245 36.69 -24.15 9.17
C PHE A 245 37.96 -25.00 9.07
N GLU A 246 38.79 -24.78 8.03
CA GLU A 246 40.08 -25.44 7.86
C GLU A 246 41.01 -25.10 9.04
N ASP A 247 41.08 -23.83 9.45
CA ASP A 247 41.89 -23.37 10.60
C ASP A 247 41.49 -24.05 11.93
N ILE A 248 40.20 -24.34 12.14
CA ILE A 248 39.70 -25.03 13.35
C ILE A 248 40.11 -26.52 13.34
N THR A 249 40.19 -27.14 12.16
CA THR A 249 40.55 -28.56 12.03
C THR A 249 42.05 -28.85 12.12
N GLU A 250 42.90 -27.82 12.00
CA GLU A 250 44.36 -27.93 12.13
C GLU A 250 44.89 -27.71 13.56
N LEU A 251 44.01 -27.41 14.53
CA LEU A 251 44.31 -27.31 15.98
C LEU A 251 44.04 -28.63 16.73
#